data_AF-A0A7C5KBD2-F1
#
_entry.id   AF-A0A7C5KBD2-F1
#
_cell.length_a   1.000
_cell.length_b   1.000
_cell.length_c   1.000
_cell.angle_alpha   90.00
_cell.angle_beta   90.00
_cell.angle_gamma   90.00
#
_symmetry.space_group_name_H-M   'P 1'
#
loop_
_entity.id
_entity.type
_entity.pdbx_description
1 polymer ?
#
loop_
_entity_poly.entity_id
_entity_poly.type
_entity_poly.pdbx_seq_one_letter_code
_entity_poly.pdbx_strand_id
1 'polypeptide(L)'
;MDTIFSPFMKYFGLPGDASLVLITGYLLNIYSAVGVIIGLGLNSREITILATMVLIAHSLILEGAICSRIGVNPFFITFFRILTSFIAGFLLNVVLR
;
A
#
# COMPACT_ATOMS: atom_id res chain seq x y z
N MET A 1 -9.35 5.09 -12.13
CA MET A 1 -9.60 4.04 -11.12
C MET A 1 -10.51 4.55 -10.01
N ASP A 2 -10.65 5.87 -9.92
CA ASP A 2 -11.49 6.60 -8.97
C ASP A 2 -12.86 5.99 -8.66
N THR A 3 -13.73 5.73 -9.63
CA THR A 3 -15.11 5.34 -9.31
C THR A 3 -15.24 3.96 -8.63
N ILE A 4 -14.27 3.07 -8.84
CA ILE A 4 -14.30 1.70 -8.30
C ILE A 4 -13.63 1.65 -6.93
N PHE A 5 -12.48 2.30 -6.76
CA PHE A 5 -11.70 2.22 -5.53
C PHE A 5 -11.91 3.39 -4.57
N SER A 6 -12.55 4.50 -4.99
CA SER A 6 -12.88 5.64 -4.14
C SER A 6 -13.59 5.27 -2.83
N PRO A 7 -14.62 4.38 -2.78
CA PRO A 7 -15.27 4.07 -1.50
C PRO A 7 -14.31 3.44 -0.48
N PHE A 8 -13.31 2.69 -0.94
CA PHE A 8 -12.30 2.09 -0.07
C PHE A 8 -11.22 3.10 0.32
N MET A 9 -10.73 3.89 -0.64
CA MET A 9 -9.70 4.92 -0.39
C MET A 9 -10.18 6.03 0.55
N LYS A 10 -11.49 6.30 0.60
CA LYS A 10 -12.10 7.23 1.56
C LYS A 10 -11.82 6.89 3.03
N TYR A 11 -11.70 5.62 3.40
CA TYR A 11 -11.34 5.24 4.78
C TYR A 11 -9.94 5.72 5.18
N PHE A 12 -9.06 5.88 4.19
CA PHE A 12 -7.69 6.36 4.35
C PHE A 12 -7.55 7.85 4.01
N GLY A 13 -8.66 8.52 3.68
CA GLY A 13 -8.64 9.93 3.25
C GLY A 13 -7.81 10.16 1.99
N LEU A 14 -7.76 9.15 1.11
CA LEU A 14 -7.00 9.16 -0.13
C LEU A 14 -7.92 9.30 -1.35
N PRO A 15 -7.44 9.90 -2.46
CA PRO A 15 -8.15 9.89 -3.73
C PRO A 15 -8.22 8.47 -4.29
N GLY A 16 -9.21 8.17 -5.14
CA GLY A 16 -9.39 6.81 -5.66
C GLY A 16 -8.24 6.37 -6.57
N ASP A 17 -7.63 7.29 -7.32
CA ASP A 17 -6.49 7.02 -8.18
C ASP A 17 -5.20 6.70 -7.39
N ALA A 18 -5.11 7.04 -6.10
CA ALA A 18 -4.03 6.59 -5.22
C ALA A 18 -4.00 5.06 -5.02
N SER A 19 -5.10 4.36 -5.34
CA SER A 19 -5.13 2.89 -5.38
C SER A 19 -4.07 2.30 -6.30
N LEU A 20 -3.71 2.99 -7.39
CA LEU A 20 -2.66 2.54 -8.31
C LEU A 20 -1.29 2.48 -7.63
N VAL A 21 -1.01 3.38 -6.70
CA VAL A 21 0.24 3.38 -5.92
C VAL A 21 0.31 2.14 -5.04
N LEU A 22 -0.80 1.80 -4.35
CA LEU A 22 -0.86 0.61 -3.50
C LEU A 22 -0.75 -0.68 -4.32
N ILE A 23 -1.46 -0.79 -5.44
CA ILE A 23 -1.42 -1.98 -6.30
C ILE A 23 -0.02 -2.20 -6.85
N THR A 24 0.60 -1.17 -7.41
CA THR A 24 1.95 -1.28 -7.97
C THR A 24 3.00 -1.52 -6.90
N GLY A 25 2.91 -0.86 -5.74
CA GLY A 25 3.83 -1.08 -4.62
C GLY A 25 3.72 -2.48 -4.02
N TYR A 26 2.49 -2.96 -3.81
CA TYR A 26 2.25 -4.26 -3.16
C TYR A 26 2.64 -5.43 -4.05
N LEU A 27 2.36 -5.34 -5.35
CA LEU A 27 2.62 -6.45 -6.28
C LEU A 27 4.02 -6.41 -6.87
N LEU A 28 4.54 -5.21 -7.18
CA LEU A 28 5.83 -5.05 -7.85
C LEU A 28 6.92 -4.68 -6.84
N ASN A 29 7.11 -3.38 -6.60
CA ASN A 29 8.13 -2.84 -5.70
C ASN A 29 7.92 -1.35 -5.40
N ILE A 30 8.74 -0.82 -4.48
CA ILE A 30 8.69 0.58 -4.04
C ILE A 30 8.99 1.55 -5.21
N TYR A 31 9.90 1.22 -6.12
CA TYR A 31 10.23 2.08 -7.27
C TYR A 31 9.05 2.25 -8.23
N SER A 32 8.28 1.19 -8.46
CA SER A 32 7.03 1.26 -9.24
C SER A 32 6.01 2.18 -8.57
N ALA A 33 5.84 2.07 -7.25
CA ALA A 33 4.94 2.96 -6.50
C ALA A 33 5.37 4.43 -6.57
N VAL A 34 6.67 4.71 -6.45
CA VAL A 34 7.22 6.07 -6.58
C VAL A 34 6.94 6.65 -7.97
N GLY A 35 7.11 5.85 -9.02
CA GLY A 35 6.78 6.27 -10.38
C GLY A 35 5.32 6.69 -10.55
N VAL A 36 4.40 5.98 -9.90
CA VAL A 36 2.97 6.34 -9.90
C VAL A 36 2.70 7.59 -9.07
N ILE A 37 3.31 7.73 -7.89
CA ILE A 37 3.14 8.92 -7.01
C ILE A 37 3.49 10.21 -7.77
N ILE A 38 4.58 10.21 -8.53
CA ILE A 38 5.04 11.38 -9.29
C ILE A 38 3.98 11.84 -10.31
N GLY A 39 3.20 10.91 -10.86
CA GLY A 39 2.16 11.21 -11.85
C GLY A 39 0.81 11.67 -11.29
N LEU A 40 0.56 11.53 -9.99
CA LEU A 40 -0.77 11.73 -9.38
C LEU A 40 -0.96 13.09 -8.67
N GLY A 41 0.09 13.91 -8.56
CA GLY A 41 -0.02 15.26 -7.96
C GLY A 41 -0.51 15.26 -6.51
N LEU A 42 -0.14 14.23 -5.74
CA LEU A 42 -0.62 14.00 -4.38
C LEU A 42 0.00 14.99 -3.38
N ASN A 43 -0.74 15.31 -2.32
CA ASN A 43 -0.25 16.12 -1.22
C ASN A 43 0.71 15.32 -0.30
N SER A 44 1.56 16.02 0.46
CA SER A 44 2.52 15.41 1.39
C SER A 44 1.89 14.43 2.39
N ARG A 45 0.68 14.74 2.87
CA ARG A 45 -0.16 13.86 3.69
C ARG A 45 -0.45 12.52 3.01
N GLU A 46 -0.98 12.57 1.79
CA GLU A 46 -1.39 11.40 1.01
C GLU A 46 -0.16 10.55 0.64
N ILE A 47 0.93 11.21 0.23
CA ILE A 47 2.20 10.55 -0.05
C ILE A 47 2.72 9.82 1.19
N THR A 48 2.63 10.42 2.38
CA THR A 48 3.10 9.80 3.63
C THR A 48 2.30 8.56 3.99
N ILE A 49 0.96 8.64 3.88
CA ILE A 49 0.07 7.49 4.10
C ILE A 49 0.41 6.37 3.13
N LEU A 50 0.47 6.66 1.83
CA LEU A 50 0.77 5.69 0.79
C LEU A 50 2.17 5.10 0.92
N ALA A 51 3.18 5.92 1.15
CA ALA A 51 4.57 5.48 1.32
C ALA A 51 4.70 4.54 2.52
N THR A 52 4.04 4.84 3.64
CA THR A 52 4.05 3.97 4.81
C THR A 52 3.37 2.63 4.52
N MET A 53 2.20 2.68 3.87
CA MET A 53 1.47 1.46 3.49
C MET A 53 2.31 0.57 2.55
N VAL A 54 2.93 1.18 1.53
CA VAL A 54 3.81 0.47 0.60
C VAL A 54 5.05 -0.04 1.32
N LEU A 55 5.66 0.72 2.23
CA LEU A 55 6.84 0.27 2.97
C LEU A 55 6.56 -1.02 3.75
N ILE A 56 5.40 -1.11 4.41
CA ILE A 56 4.99 -2.30 5.17
C ILE A 56 4.73 -3.49 4.24
N ALA A 57 4.03 -3.28 3.11
CA ALA A 57 3.50 -4.36 2.29
C ALA A 57 4.04 -4.36 0.84
N HIS A 58 5.26 -3.88 0.59
CA HIS A 58 5.86 -3.93 -0.75
C HIS A 58 6.20 -5.35 -1.19
N SER A 59 6.18 -5.57 -2.51
CA SER A 59 6.71 -6.78 -3.16
C SER A 59 6.19 -8.09 -2.56
N LEU A 60 4.90 -8.17 -2.23
CA LEU A 60 4.27 -9.32 -1.58
C LEU A 60 4.45 -10.63 -2.35
N ILE A 61 4.45 -10.58 -3.69
CA ILE A 61 4.66 -11.76 -4.54
C ILE A 61 6.08 -12.32 -4.32
N LEU A 62 7.09 -11.45 -4.36
CA LEU A 62 8.49 -11.83 -4.18
C LEU A 62 8.74 -12.32 -2.75
N GLU A 63 8.23 -11.59 -1.77
CA GLU A 63 8.37 -11.92 -0.35
C GLU A 63 7.66 -13.23 0.00
N GLY A 64 6.49 -13.49 -0.56
CA GLY A 64 5.80 -14.78 -0.45
C GLY A 64 6.62 -15.93 -1.04
N ALA A 65 7.25 -15.72 -2.21
CA ALA A 65 8.12 -16.72 -2.82
C ALA A 65 9.36 -17.00 -1.96
N ILE A 66 9.95 -15.97 -1.33
CA ILE A 66 11.08 -16.10 -0.40
C ILE A 66 10.66 -16.85 0.86
N CYS A 67 9.53 -16.47 1.48
CA CYS A 67 8.99 -17.09 2.69
C CYS A 67 8.74 -18.59 2.50
N SER A 68 8.21 -18.98 1.34
CA SER A 68 7.99 -20.39 0.97
C SER A 68 9.30 -21.19 0.97
N ARG A 69 10.42 -20.59 0.52
CA ARG A 69 11.73 -21.27 0.49
C ARG A 69 12.37 -21.45 1.86
N ILE A 70 12.07 -20.56 2.82
CA ILE A 70 12.59 -20.62 4.19
C ILE A 70 11.67 -21.39 5.15
N GLY A 71 10.64 -22.07 4.62
CA GLY A 71 9.73 -22.92 5.39
C GLY A 71 8.66 -22.15 6.19
N VAL A 72 8.46 -20.87 5.92
CA VAL A 72 7.43 -20.06 6.59
C VAL A 72 6.18 -19.97 5.72
N ASN A 73 5.00 -20.00 6.33
CA ASN A 73 3.73 -19.90 5.60
C ASN A 73 3.61 -18.53 4.90
N PRO A 74 3.68 -18.48 3.56
CA PRO A 74 3.69 -17.22 2.82
C PRO A 74 2.35 -16.50 2.88
N PHE A 75 1.24 -17.22 3.01
CA PHE A 75 -0.09 -16.65 3.13
C PHE A 75 -0.27 -15.93 4.46
N PHE A 76 0.23 -16.51 5.55
CA PHE A 76 0.15 -15.90 6.87
C PHE A 76 0.93 -14.58 6.93
N ILE A 77 2.16 -14.56 6.43
CA ILE A 77 2.98 -13.33 6.37
C ILE A 77 2.34 -12.29 5.48
N THR A 78 1.88 -12.68 4.28
CA THR A 78 1.24 -11.76 3.33
C THR A 78 0.00 -11.12 3.95
N PHE A 79 -0.87 -11.93 4.57
CA PHE A 79 -2.06 -11.45 5.24
C PHE A 79 -1.72 -10.47 6.38
N PHE A 80 -0.75 -10.82 7.21
CA PHE A 80 -0.31 -9.96 8.32
C PHE A 80 0.23 -8.61 7.85
N ARG A 81 1.03 -8.61 6.76
CA ARG A 81 1.57 -7.37 6.17
C ARG A 81 0.49 -6.49 5.56
N ILE A 82 -0.48 -7.09 4.86
CA ILE A 82 -1.61 -6.35 4.30
C ILE A 82 -2.44 -5.72 5.44
N LEU A 83 -2.74 -6.50 6.48
CA LEU A 83 -3.53 -6.04 7.61
C LEU A 83 -2.84 -4.89 8.36
N THR A 84 -1.57 -5.06 8.72
CA THR A 84 -0.78 -4.02 9.41
C THR A 84 -0.62 -2.78 8.55
N SER A 85 -0.49 -2.93 7.24
CA SER A 85 -0.45 -1.79 6.32
C SER A 85 -1.76 -0.99 6.31
N PHE A 86 -2.91 -1.66 6.22
CA PHE A 86 -4.20 -0.97 6.31
C PHE A 86 -4.39 -0.30 7.67
N ILE A 87 -4.04 -0.96 8.77
CA ILE A 87 -4.13 -0.35 10.10
C ILE A 87 -3.25 0.91 10.17
N ALA A 88 -2.01 0.84 9.70
CA ALA A 88 -1.10 1.98 9.68
C ALA A 88 -1.63 3.12 8.82
N GLY A 89 -2.14 2.84 7.62
CA GLY A 89 -2.74 3.84 6.74
C GLY A 89 -3.94 4.53 7.38
N PHE A 90 -4.81 3.78 8.05
CA PHE A 90 -5.97 4.33 8.76
C PHE A 90 -5.54 5.21 9.94
N LEU A 91 -4.60 4.75 10.75
CA LEU A 91 -4.07 5.52 11.87
C LEU A 91 -3.41 6.82 11.40
N LEU A 92 -2.62 6.77 10.32
CA LEU A 92 -2.01 7.96 9.73
C LEU A 92 -3.05 8.94 9.19
N ASN A 93 -4.14 8.47 8.58
CA ASN A 93 -5.24 9.33 8.16
C ASN A 93 -5.89 10.08 9.35
N VAL A 94 -5.93 9.46 10.53
CA VAL A 94 -6.45 10.09 11.76
C VAL A 94 -5.44 11.07 12.38
N VAL A 95 -4.16 10.72 12.37
CA VAL A 95 -3.08 11.53 12.97
C VAL A 95 -2.72 12.73 12.09
N LEU A 96 -2.51 12.50 10.79
CA LEU A 96 -2.34 13.55 9.80
C LEU A 96 -3.74 13.99 9.36
N ARG A 97 -4.32 14.96 10.08
CA ARG A 97 -5.52 15.67 9.61
C ARG A 97 -5.15 16.60 8.46
#